data_AF-A0A2K9CGN6-F1
#
_entry.id   AF-A0A2K9CGN6-F1
#
_cell.length_a   1.000
_cell.length_b   1.000
_cell.length_c   1.000
_cell.angle_alpha   90.00
_cell.angle_beta   90.00
_cell.angle_gamma   90.00
#
_symmetry.space_group_name_H-M   'P 1'
#
loop_
_entity.id
_entity.type
_entity.pdbx_description
1 polymer ?
#
loop_
_entity_poly.entity_id
_entity_poly.type
_entity_poly.pdbx_seq_one_letter_code
_entity_poly.pdbx_strand_id
1 'polypeptide(L)'
;MADQSLRLLIELTAKARDVAARALAQSRNAEQQVIKQLHTLDQYQQEYRQNLQLELAKDGMSPSALTNYRGFLQSLEEAVERAQKSLERHRKQVAHHQLTWMVQWRKVSAIEALLSRRAEQAQVRAGRIEQRHTDEMASQLRRRAAAFPSSIDSSL
;
A
#
# COMPACT_ATOMS: atom_id res chain seq x y z
N MET A 1 23.78 15.25 14.05
CA MET A 1 22.86 16.13 13.29
C MET A 1 22.34 15.48 12.00
N ALA A 2 23.18 15.13 11.02
CA ALA A 2 22.71 14.62 9.71
C ALA A 2 22.01 13.24 9.72
N ASP A 3 22.28 12.38 10.71
CA ASP A 3 21.58 11.09 10.84
C ASP A 3 20.16 11.24 11.39
N GLN A 4 19.97 12.20 12.30
CA GLN A 4 18.68 12.47 12.95
C GLN A 4 17.68 13.15 12.00
N SER A 5 18.14 14.07 11.16
CA SER A 5 17.30 14.70 10.12
C SER A 5 16.83 13.69 9.06
N LEU A 6 17.66 12.70 8.75
CA LEU A 6 17.35 11.65 7.79
C LEU A 6 16.31 10.67 8.34
N ARG A 7 16.45 10.26 9.61
CA ARG A 7 15.43 9.44 10.30
C ARG A 7 14.07 10.13 10.35
N LEU A 8 14.04 11.41 10.70
CA LEU A 8 12.80 12.19 10.70
C LEU A 8 12.15 12.25 9.30
N LEU A 9 12.95 12.39 8.24
CA LEU A 9 12.45 12.38 6.87
C LEU A 9 11.81 11.03 6.50
N ILE A 10 12.38 9.91 6.94
CA ILE A 10 11.80 8.57 6.74
C ILE A 10 10.46 8.48 7.46
N GLU A 11 10.41 8.85 8.73
CA GLU A 11 9.17 8.78 9.53
C GLU A 11 8.05 9.60 8.89
N LEU A 12 8.36 10.83 8.45
CA LEU A 12 7.39 11.69 7.78
C LEU A 12 6.91 11.10 6.45
N THR A 13 7.81 10.53 5.65
CA THR A 13 7.45 9.95 4.35
C THR A 13 6.72 8.61 4.48
N ALA A 14 7.08 7.77 5.44
CA ALA A 14 6.37 6.55 5.80
C ALA A 14 4.95 6.88 6.28
N LYS A 15 4.80 7.88 7.17
CA LYS A 15 3.49 8.35 7.62
C LYS A 15 2.63 8.86 6.46
N ALA A 16 3.21 9.59 5.50
CA ALA A 16 2.50 10.05 4.32
C ALA A 16 2.03 8.89 3.42
N ARG A 17 2.88 7.86 3.23
CA ARG A 17 2.51 6.63 2.52
C ARG A 17 1.35 5.92 3.21
N ASP A 18 1.38 5.79 4.53
CA ASP A 18 0.36 5.08 5.29
C ASP A 18 -0.98 5.84 5.29
N VAL A 19 -0.95 7.18 5.34
CA VAL A 19 -2.13 8.01 5.13
C VAL A 19 -2.72 7.79 3.73
N ALA A 20 -1.90 7.79 2.68
CA ALA A 20 -2.36 7.53 1.32
C ALA A 20 -2.92 6.10 1.15
N ALA A 21 -2.32 5.11 1.80
CA ALA A 21 -2.80 3.73 1.80
C ALA A 21 -4.18 3.61 2.47
N ARG A 22 -4.39 4.26 3.61
CA ARG A 22 -5.69 4.31 4.29
C ARG A 22 -6.75 4.99 3.42
N ALA A 23 -6.41 6.12 2.78
CA ALA A 23 -7.34 6.81 1.88
C ALA A 23 -7.74 5.94 0.67
N LEU A 24 -6.80 5.19 0.09
CA LEU A 24 -7.07 4.24 -0.98
C LEU A 24 -7.96 3.07 -0.52
N ALA A 25 -7.71 2.53 0.67
CA ALA A 25 -8.55 1.47 1.23
C ALA A 25 -9.99 1.96 1.46
N GLN A 26 -10.15 3.16 2.03
CA GLN A 26 -11.45 3.78 2.25
C GLN A 26 -12.20 4.03 0.93
N SER A 27 -11.54 4.55 -0.10
CA SER A 27 -12.21 4.78 -1.39
C SER A 27 -12.60 3.48 -2.09
N ARG A 28 -11.79 2.42 -2.00
CA ARG A 28 -12.15 1.09 -2.51
C ARG A 28 -13.34 0.49 -1.77
N ASN A 29 -13.39 0.64 -0.45
CA ASN A 29 -14.53 0.18 0.34
C ASN A 29 -15.82 0.92 -0.06
N ALA A 30 -15.74 2.24 -0.26
CA ALA A 30 -16.88 3.03 -0.73
C ALA A 30 -17.34 2.61 -2.15
N GLU A 31 -16.41 2.37 -3.08
CA GLU A 31 -16.73 1.82 -4.40
C GLU A 31 -17.47 0.48 -4.29
N GLN A 32 -16.95 -0.44 -3.47
CA GLN A 32 -17.55 -1.76 -3.24
C GLN A 32 -18.95 -1.66 -2.64
N GLN A 33 -19.21 -0.70 -1.75
CA GLN A 33 -20.55 -0.46 -1.20
C GLN A 33 -21.55 -0.07 -2.30
N VAL A 34 -21.15 0.79 -3.24
CA VAL A 34 -22.02 1.18 -4.37
C VAL A 34 -22.24 0.02 -5.33
N ILE A 35 -21.21 -0.79 -5.59
CA ILE A 35 -21.36 -2.01 -6.42
C ILE A 35 -22.38 -2.97 -5.78
N LYS A 36 -22.30 -3.18 -4.45
CA LYS A 36 -23.27 -3.99 -3.71
C LYS A 36 -24.68 -3.43 -3.82
N GLN A 37 -24.84 -2.11 -3.68
CA GLN A 37 -26.13 -1.45 -3.84
C GLN A 37 -26.71 -1.68 -5.24
N LEU A 38 -25.90 -1.57 -6.29
CA LEU A 38 -26.34 -1.86 -7.67
C LEU A 38 -26.78 -3.31 -7.84
N HIS A 39 -26.04 -4.26 -7.25
CA HIS A 39 -26.43 -5.67 -7.29
C HIS A 39 -27.77 -5.92 -6.57
N THR A 40 -27.97 -5.31 -5.41
CA THR A 40 -29.24 -5.37 -4.68
C THR A 40 -30.39 -4.78 -5.50
N LEU A 41 -30.18 -3.66 -6.20
CA LEU A 41 -31.21 -3.06 -7.06
C LEU A 41 -31.58 -3.98 -8.24
N ASP A 42 -30.60 -4.67 -8.83
CA ASP A 42 -30.82 -5.65 -9.90
C ASP A 42 -31.62 -6.87 -9.40
N GLN A 43 -31.25 -7.41 -8.23
CA GLN A 43 -32.00 -8.50 -7.58
C GLN A 43 -33.45 -8.10 -7.30
N TYR A 44 -33.67 -6.91 -6.72
CA TYR A 44 -35.02 -6.40 -6.48
C TYR A 44 -35.81 -6.24 -7.78
N GLN A 45 -35.17 -5.81 -8.88
CA GLN A 45 -35.84 -5.70 -10.17
C GLN A 45 -36.32 -7.07 -10.68
N GLN A 46 -35.48 -8.10 -10.54
CA GLN A 46 -35.79 -9.45 -10.98
C GLN A 46 -36.91 -10.08 -10.15
N GLU A 47 -36.82 -10.00 -8.82
CA GLU A 47 -37.85 -10.48 -7.91
C GLU A 47 -39.20 -9.80 -8.17
N TYR A 48 -39.17 -8.48 -8.35
CA TYR A 48 -40.38 -7.70 -8.61
C TYR A 48 -41.04 -8.07 -9.95
N ARG A 49 -40.24 -8.31 -11.00
CA ARG A 49 -40.74 -8.80 -12.31
C ARG A 49 -41.36 -10.18 -12.21
N GLN A 50 -40.77 -11.10 -11.44
CA GLN A 50 -41.31 -12.45 -11.24
C GLN A 50 -42.66 -12.40 -10.50
N ASN A 51 -42.75 -11.60 -9.43
CA ASN A 51 -44.00 -11.43 -8.69
C ASN A 51 -45.12 -10.88 -9.58
N LEU A 52 -44.80 -9.90 -10.42
CA LEU A 52 -45.74 -9.33 -11.39
C LEU A 52 -46.25 -10.38 -12.38
N GLN A 53 -45.35 -11.21 -12.92
CA GLN A 53 -45.71 -12.25 -13.88
C GLN A 53 -46.66 -13.28 -13.26
N LEU A 54 -46.45 -13.64 -11.99
CA LEU A 54 -47.33 -14.54 -11.24
C LEU A 54 -48.71 -13.91 -11.01
N GLU A 55 -48.77 -12.62 -10.73
CA GLU A 55 -50.03 -11.88 -10.49
C GLU A 55 -50.86 -11.75 -11.78
N LEU A 56 -50.20 -11.43 -12.90
CA LEU A 56 -50.81 -11.41 -14.24
C LEU A 56 -51.37 -12.77 -14.66
N ALA A 57 -50.70 -13.86 -14.29
CA ALA A 57 -51.09 -15.23 -14.68
C ALA A 57 -52.32 -15.77 -13.93
N LYS A 58 -52.68 -15.19 -12.77
CA LYS A 58 -53.77 -15.70 -11.91
C LYS A 58 -55.12 -15.02 -12.20
N ASP A 59 -55.21 -13.71 -12.00
CA ASP A 59 -56.51 -12.99 -12.00
C ASP A 59 -56.54 -11.79 -12.96
N GLY A 60 -55.45 -11.54 -13.71
CA GLY A 60 -55.27 -10.29 -14.45
C GLY A 60 -55.02 -9.10 -13.50
N MET A 61 -54.47 -8.01 -14.04
CA MET A 61 -54.01 -6.89 -13.22
C MET A 61 -55.05 -5.76 -13.15
N SER A 62 -55.30 -5.22 -11.96
CA SER A 62 -56.14 -4.03 -11.81
C SER A 62 -55.44 -2.78 -12.38
N PRO A 63 -56.19 -1.76 -12.85
CA PRO A 63 -55.61 -0.51 -13.35
C PRO A 63 -54.75 0.23 -12.31
N SER A 64 -55.09 0.11 -11.02
CA SER A 64 -54.30 0.70 -9.93
C SER A 64 -52.97 -0.04 -9.73
N ALA A 65 -52.96 -1.38 -9.81
CA ALA A 65 -51.74 -2.18 -9.75
C ALA A 65 -50.79 -1.85 -10.91
N LEU A 66 -51.31 -1.69 -12.13
CA LEU A 66 -50.54 -1.23 -13.30
C LEU A 66 -49.92 0.15 -13.12
N THR A 67 -50.62 1.07 -12.46
CA THR A 67 -50.12 2.43 -12.21
C THR A 67 -49.01 2.42 -11.16
N ASN A 68 -49.22 1.69 -10.07
CA ASN A 68 -48.22 1.51 -9.02
C ASN A 68 -46.94 0.85 -9.58
N TYR A 69 -47.10 -0.14 -10.45
CA TYR A 69 -45.99 -0.81 -11.13
C TYR A 69 -45.11 0.16 -11.92
N ARG A 70 -45.72 1.01 -12.75
CA ARG A 70 -44.98 2.01 -13.54
C ARG A 70 -44.25 3.02 -12.67
N GLY A 71 -44.90 3.50 -11.60
CA GLY A 71 -44.27 4.43 -10.66
C GLY A 71 -43.07 3.82 -9.94
N PHE A 72 -43.20 2.58 -9.48
CA PHE A 72 -42.08 1.87 -8.85
C PHE A 72 -40.92 1.64 -9.82
N LEU A 73 -41.19 1.16 -11.04
CA LEU A 73 -40.16 0.99 -12.07
C LEU A 73 -39.40 2.29 -12.34
N GLN A 74 -40.10 3.41 -12.49
CA GLN A 74 -39.45 4.70 -12.71
C GLN A 74 -38.53 5.05 -11.54
N SER A 75 -38.99 4.92 -10.29
CA SER A 75 -38.17 5.20 -9.12
C SER A 75 -36.93 4.29 -9.01
N LEU A 76 -37.06 3.04 -9.45
CA LEU A 76 -35.97 2.06 -9.47
C LEU A 76 -34.94 2.42 -10.55
N GLU A 77 -35.39 2.78 -11.75
CA GLU A 77 -34.52 3.24 -12.84
C GLU A 77 -33.72 4.48 -12.42
N GLU A 78 -34.38 5.46 -11.80
CA GLU A 78 -33.71 6.64 -11.26
C GLU A 78 -32.70 6.27 -10.15
N ALA A 79 -33.02 5.30 -9.30
CA ALA A 79 -32.11 4.84 -8.26
C ALA A 79 -30.86 4.16 -8.85
N VAL A 80 -31.04 3.32 -9.89
CA VAL A 80 -29.95 2.68 -10.62
C VAL A 80 -29.07 3.73 -11.29
N GLU A 81 -29.67 4.72 -11.96
CA GLU A 81 -28.91 5.80 -12.60
C GLU A 81 -28.09 6.61 -11.58
N ARG A 82 -28.69 6.95 -10.44
CA ARG A 82 -27.98 7.62 -9.33
C ARG A 82 -26.82 6.78 -8.80
N ALA A 83 -27.02 5.48 -8.62
CA ALA A 83 -26.00 4.57 -8.14
C ALA A 83 -24.86 4.38 -9.17
N GLN A 84 -25.17 4.28 -10.46
CA GLN A 84 -24.17 4.22 -11.54
C GLN A 84 -23.32 5.49 -11.61
N LYS A 85 -23.95 6.67 -11.56
CA LYS A 85 -23.23 7.96 -11.49
C LYS A 85 -22.34 8.03 -10.25
N SER A 86 -22.84 7.53 -9.11
CA SER A 86 -22.03 7.46 -7.89
C SER A 86 -20.83 6.52 -8.05
N LEU A 87 -21.03 5.35 -8.66
CA LEU A 87 -19.97 4.38 -8.92
C LEU A 87 -18.85 4.99 -9.76
N GLU A 88 -19.19 5.74 -10.82
CA GLU A 88 -18.20 6.40 -11.64
C GLU A 88 -17.37 7.43 -10.84
N ARG A 89 -18.02 8.21 -9.97
CA ARG A 89 -17.31 9.13 -9.06
C ARG A 89 -16.36 8.39 -8.13
N HIS A 90 -16.80 7.30 -7.52
CA HIS A 90 -15.96 6.49 -6.63
C HIS A 90 -14.79 5.84 -7.38
N ARG A 91 -14.99 5.36 -8.61
CA ARG A 91 -13.91 4.86 -9.47
C ARG A 91 -12.84 5.91 -9.75
N LYS A 92 -13.25 7.14 -10.08
CA LYS A 92 -12.34 8.28 -10.26
C LYS A 92 -11.56 8.58 -8.97
N GLN A 93 -12.24 8.53 -7.82
CA GLN A 93 -11.60 8.73 -6.51
C GLN A 93 -10.58 7.63 -6.19
N VAL A 94 -10.90 6.36 -6.46
CA VAL A 94 -9.99 5.22 -6.30
C VAL A 94 -8.75 5.39 -7.18
N ALA A 95 -8.93 5.72 -8.46
CA ALA A 95 -7.82 5.98 -9.37
C ALA A 95 -6.92 7.12 -8.88
N HIS A 96 -7.50 8.21 -8.40
CA HIS A 96 -6.76 9.33 -7.83
C HIS A 96 -5.96 8.92 -6.57
N HIS A 97 -6.59 8.23 -5.62
CA HIS A 97 -5.90 7.74 -4.41
C HIS A 97 -4.81 6.72 -4.74
N GLN A 98 -5.02 5.89 -5.77
CA GLN A 98 -4.02 4.92 -6.22
C GLN A 98 -2.77 5.61 -6.74
N LEU A 99 -2.93 6.65 -7.58
CA LEU A 99 -1.81 7.46 -8.05
C LEU A 99 -1.07 8.14 -6.89
N THR A 100 -1.80 8.75 -5.96
CA THR A 100 -1.21 9.39 -4.78
C THR A 100 -0.42 8.39 -3.93
N TRP A 101 -0.98 7.20 -3.67
CA TRP A 101 -0.30 6.14 -2.94
C TRP A 101 0.98 5.67 -3.65
N MET A 102 0.94 5.47 -4.97
CA MET A 102 2.12 5.08 -5.76
C MET A 102 3.24 6.13 -5.69
N VAL A 103 2.90 7.42 -5.75
CA VAL A 103 3.88 8.51 -5.61
C VAL A 103 4.55 8.49 -4.24
N GLN A 104 3.78 8.34 -3.16
CA GLN A 104 4.33 8.25 -1.80
C GLN A 104 5.18 6.99 -1.61
N TRP A 105 4.72 5.85 -2.12
CA TRP A 105 5.46 4.60 -2.09
C TRP A 105 6.82 4.74 -2.77
N ARG A 106 6.85 5.29 -4.00
CA ARG A 106 8.10 5.51 -4.73
C ARG A 106 9.07 6.43 -3.97
N LYS A 107 8.55 7.47 -3.32
CA LYS A 107 9.36 8.39 -2.50
C LYS A 107 10.01 7.68 -1.32
N VAL A 108 9.24 6.88 -0.58
CA VAL A 108 9.74 6.10 0.55
C VAL A 108 10.78 5.08 0.08
N SER A 109 10.50 4.31 -0.96
CA SER A 109 11.42 3.30 -1.49
C SER A 109 12.73 3.91 -2.00
N ALA A 110 12.69 5.09 -2.60
CA ALA A 110 13.92 5.79 -3.01
C ALA A 110 14.78 6.19 -1.81
N ILE A 111 14.17 6.68 -0.72
CA ILE A 111 14.87 7.04 0.51
C ILE A 111 15.45 5.79 1.19
N GLU A 112 14.68 4.71 1.29
CA GLU A 112 15.12 3.41 1.83
C GLU A 112 16.32 2.86 1.06
N ALA A 113 16.30 2.92 -0.28
CA ALA A 113 17.41 2.47 -1.11
C ALA A 113 18.69 3.31 -0.88
N LEU A 114 18.57 4.63 -0.78
CA LEU A 114 19.71 5.52 -0.49
C LEU A 114 20.34 5.22 0.87
N LEU A 115 19.52 4.90 1.86
CA LEU A 115 19.95 4.55 3.21
C LEU A 115 20.68 3.21 3.26
N SER A 116 20.11 2.18 2.64
CA SER A 116 20.73 0.86 2.53
C SER A 116 22.12 0.97 1.92
N ARG A 117 22.27 1.72 0.80
CA ARG A 117 23.57 1.97 0.18
C ARG A 117 24.55 2.71 1.11
N ARG A 118 24.07 3.68 1.89
CA ARG A 118 24.92 4.41 2.84
C ARG A 118 25.39 3.51 3.99
N ALA A 119 24.52 2.63 4.49
CA ALA A 119 24.85 1.67 5.53
C ALA A 119 25.92 0.68 5.05
N GLU A 120 25.77 0.13 3.85
CA GLU A 120 26.78 -0.74 3.22
C GLU A 120 28.13 -0.04 3.10
N GLN A 121 28.15 1.20 2.59
CA GLN A 121 29.40 1.97 2.49
C GLN A 121 30.03 2.25 3.85
N ALA A 122 29.23 2.48 4.90
CA ALA A 122 29.73 2.68 6.25
C ALA A 122 30.36 1.39 6.80
N GLN A 123 29.71 0.24 6.59
CA GLN A 123 30.22 -1.06 7.00
C GLN A 123 31.54 -1.39 6.29
N VAL A 124 31.63 -1.16 4.97
CA VAL A 124 32.88 -1.35 4.22
C VAL A 124 34.00 -0.44 4.73
N ARG A 125 33.71 0.82 5.07
CA ARG A 125 34.70 1.72 5.66
C ARG A 125 35.16 1.26 7.04
N ALA A 126 34.23 0.83 7.89
CA ALA A 126 34.54 0.31 9.22
C ALA A 126 35.43 -0.95 9.13
N GLY A 127 35.10 -1.91 8.26
CA GLY A 127 35.92 -3.11 8.06
C GLY A 127 37.33 -2.79 7.55
N ARG A 128 37.50 -1.78 6.67
CA ARG A 128 38.83 -1.33 6.25
C ARG A 128 39.65 -0.73 7.38
N ILE A 129 39.01 -0.02 8.31
CA ILE A 129 39.69 0.58 9.48
C ILE A 129 40.11 -0.53 10.45
N GLU A 130 39.21 -1.47 10.74
CA GLU A 130 39.48 -2.62 11.61
C GLU A 130 40.59 -3.52 11.06
N GLN A 131 40.58 -3.80 9.75
CA GLN A 131 41.64 -4.53 9.08
C GLN A 131 43.00 -3.83 9.22
N ARG A 132 43.06 -2.51 8.97
CA ARG A 132 44.29 -1.72 9.16
C ARG A 132 44.83 -1.79 10.58
N HIS A 133 43.96 -1.62 11.58
CA HIS A 133 44.37 -1.73 12.99
C HIS A 133 44.91 -3.13 13.32
N THR A 134 44.27 -4.17 12.79
CA THR A 134 44.71 -5.56 12.98
C THR A 134 46.08 -5.79 12.34
N ASP A 135 46.28 -5.32 11.12
CA ASP A 135 47.56 -5.43 10.40
C ASP A 135 48.69 -4.66 11.11
N GLU A 136 48.38 -3.48 11.65
CA GLU A 136 49.31 -2.67 12.46
C GLU A 136 49.74 -3.42 13.72
N MET A 137 48.79 -3.96 14.49
CA MET A 137 49.09 -4.77 15.68
C MET A 137 49.92 -6.01 15.33
N ALA A 138 49.56 -6.75 14.28
CA ALA A 138 50.30 -7.91 13.81
C ALA A 138 51.74 -7.52 13.36
N SER A 139 51.90 -6.37 12.71
CA SER A 139 53.23 -5.85 12.33
C SER A 139 54.08 -5.48 13.56
N GLN A 140 53.46 -4.90 14.60
CA GLN A 140 54.15 -4.52 15.84
C GLN A 140 54.59 -5.75 16.62
N LEU A 141 53.73 -6.77 16.73
CA LEU A 141 54.05 -8.05 17.35
C LEU A 141 55.22 -8.74 16.61
N ARG A 142 55.17 -8.78 15.28
CA ARG A 142 56.27 -9.33 14.46
C ARG A 142 57.59 -8.56 14.66
N ARG A 143 57.54 -7.23 14.66
CA ARG A 143 58.73 -6.39 14.92
C ARG A 143 59.31 -6.63 16.31
N ARG A 144 58.47 -6.77 17.34
CA ARG A 144 58.91 -7.13 18.69
C ARG A 144 59.56 -8.51 18.74
N ALA A 145 58.94 -9.52 18.14
CA ALA A 145 59.52 -10.86 18.07
C ALA A 145 60.88 -10.88 17.35
N ALA A 146 61.03 -10.11 16.26
CA ALA A 146 62.29 -10.00 15.54
C ALA A 146 63.37 -9.20 16.30
N ALA A 147 62.97 -8.27 17.18
CA ALA A 147 63.89 -7.47 18.00
C ALA A 147 64.43 -8.21 19.24
N PHE A 148 63.89 -9.38 19.57
CA PHE A 148 64.46 -10.30 20.56
C PHE A 148 65.11 -11.49 19.83
N PRO A 149 66.35 -11.37 19.33
CA PRO A 149 67.09 -12.54 18.89
C PRO A 149 67.29 -13.44 20.12
N SER A 150 66.84 -14.70 20.04
CA SER A 150 67.19 -15.68 21.06
C SER A 150 68.69 -15.95 20.93
N SER A 151 69.49 -15.27 21.75
CA SER A 151 70.85 -15.69 22.06
C SER A 151 70.77 -16.96 22.90
N ILE A 152 70.40 -18.07 22.26
CA ILE A 152 70.82 -19.39 22.74
C ILE A 152 72.14 -19.61 22.02
N ASP A 153 73.19 -19.11 22.67
CA ASP A 153 74.56 -19.38 22.29
C ASP A 153 74.77 -20.89 22.32
N SER A 154 75.23 -21.41 21.19
CA SER A 154 75.55 -22.80 20.98
C SER A 154 77.04 -22.95 21.23
N SER A 155 77.42 -23.45 22.40
CA SER A 155 78.79 -23.91 22.64
C SER A 155 78.88 -24.81 23.87
N LEU A 156 79.24 -26.08 23.58
CA LEU A 156 80.00 -27.08 24.37
C LEU A 156 79.63 -27.33 25.84
#